data_AF-C5KXA5-F1
#
_entry.id   AF-C5KXA5-F1
#
_cell.length_a   1.000
_cell.length_b   1.000
_cell.length_c   1.000
_cell.angle_alpha   90.00
_cell.angle_beta   90.00
_cell.angle_gamma   90.00
#
_symmetry.space_group_name_H-M   'P 1'
#
loop_
_entity.id
_entity.type
_entity.pdbx_description
1 polymer ?
#
loop_
_entity_poly.entity_id
_entity_poly.type
_entity_poly.pdbx_seq_one_letter_code
_entity_poly.pdbx_strand_id
1 'polypeptide(L)'
;ARRLVPRAIIVTIIICCIVYVLVAVAFVHLAPLASVNMNAPLATAFEARGATVLEFVVSLGAVGNTMTSVMSSMIVQPRIMLRMSSDGLLPRSVQNR
;
A
#
# COMPACT_ATOMS: atom_id res chain seq x y z
N ALA A 1 -24.98 -4.14 -14.10
CA ALA A 1 -24.06 -3.95 -12.96
C ALA A 1 -22.71 -4.67 -13.10
N ARG A 2 -22.66 -5.97 -13.49
CA ARG A 2 -21.45 -6.83 -13.44
C ARG A 2 -20.26 -6.44 -14.35
N ARG A 3 -20.42 -5.53 -15.32
CA ARG A 3 -19.33 -5.04 -16.19
C ARG A 3 -18.66 -3.75 -15.73
N LEU A 4 -19.23 -3.05 -14.74
CA LEU A 4 -18.65 -1.81 -14.21
C LEU A 4 -17.47 -2.11 -13.28
N VAL A 5 -17.57 -3.18 -12.48
CA VAL A 5 -16.53 -3.64 -11.54
C VAL A 5 -15.18 -3.92 -12.24
N PRO A 6 -15.08 -4.74 -13.31
CA PRO A 6 -13.80 -5.02 -13.94
C PRO A 6 -13.17 -3.78 -14.60
N ARG A 7 -13.98 -2.89 -15.19
CA ARG A 7 -13.47 -1.64 -15.79
C ARG A 7 -12.89 -0.71 -14.73
N ALA A 8 -13.52 -0.59 -13.57
CA ALA A 8 -13.02 0.23 -12.47
C ALA A 8 -11.65 -0.25 -11.94
N ILE A 9 -11.46 -1.57 -11.83
CA ILE A 9 -10.20 -2.17 -11.37
C ILE A 9 -9.05 -1.86 -12.34
N ILE A 10 -9.30 -1.96 -13.65
CA ILE A 10 -8.28 -1.66 -14.66
C ILE A 10 -7.87 -0.19 -14.61
N VAL A 11 -8.86 0.72 -14.50
CA VAL A 11 -8.61 2.16 -14.42
C VAL A 11 -7.76 2.53 -13.20
N THR A 12 -8.08 1.99 -12.01
CA THR A 12 -7.27 2.28 -10.80
C THR A 12 -5.84 1.74 -10.90
N ILE A 13 -5.66 0.54 -11.45
CA ILE A 13 -4.32 -0.05 -11.63
C ILE A 13 -3.47 0.81 -12.57
N ILE A 14 -4.02 1.26 -13.70
CA ILE A 14 -3.30 2.11 -14.65
C ILE A 14 -2.91 3.44 -14.00
N ILE A 15 -3.85 4.09 -13.30
CA ILE A 15 -3.56 5.36 -12.62
C ILE A 15 -2.49 5.16 -11.54
N CYS A 16 -2.61 4.11 -10.73
CA CYS A 16 -1.63 3.78 -9.70
C CYS A 16 -0.24 3.54 -10.30
N CYS A 17 -0.16 2.81 -11.41
CA CYS A 17 1.09 2.56 -12.13
C CYS A 17 1.75 3.87 -12.60
N ILE A 18 0.99 4.76 -13.22
CA ILE A 18 1.50 6.06 -13.68
C ILE A 18 2.03 6.89 -12.51
N VAL A 19 1.24 7.02 -11.44
CA VAL A 19 1.66 7.76 -10.24
C VAL A 19 2.92 7.15 -9.62
N TYR A 20 3.01 5.82 -9.56
CA TYR A 20 4.18 5.13 -9.01
C TYR A 20 5.45 5.41 -9.82
N VAL A 21 5.38 5.36 -11.16
CA VAL A 21 6.50 5.69 -12.04
C VAL A 21 6.92 7.15 -11.87
N LEU A 22 5.97 8.09 -11.79
CA LEU A 22 6.27 9.50 -11.57
C LEU A 22 6.99 9.75 -10.24
N VAL A 23 6.53 9.11 -9.17
CA VAL A 23 7.18 9.21 -7.85
C VAL A 23 8.59 8.62 -7.89
N ALA A 24 8.78 7.47 -8.55
CA ALA A 24 10.10 6.86 -8.70
C ALA A 24 11.08 7.75 -9.49
N VAL A 25 10.62 8.36 -10.59
CA VAL A 25 11.44 9.30 -11.38
C VAL A 25 11.78 10.55 -10.56
N ALA A 26 10.80 11.12 -9.83
CA ALA A 26 11.04 12.26 -8.95
C ALA A 26 12.07 11.93 -7.85
N PHE A 27 11.99 10.72 -7.28
CA PHE A 27 12.94 10.25 -6.28
C PHE A 27 14.36 10.09 -6.84
N VAL A 28 14.51 9.48 -8.01
CA VAL A 28 15.81 9.33 -8.69
C VAL A 28 16.40 10.70 -9.08
N HIS A 29 15.56 11.66 -9.45
CA HIS A 29 16.02 13.01 -9.74
C HIS A 29 16.52 13.76 -8.49
N LEU A 30 16.00 13.41 -7.31
CA LEU A 30 16.32 14.08 -6.05
C LEU A 30 17.58 13.56 -5.34
N ALA A 31 17.97 12.30 -5.52
CA ALA A 31 19.02 11.68 -4.71
C ALA A 31 20.00 10.84 -5.56
N PRO A 32 21.31 11.16 -5.60
CA PRO A 32 22.31 10.17 -5.95
C PRO A 32 22.20 9.04 -4.91
N LEU A 33 22.06 7.79 -5.35
CA LEU A 33 21.73 6.59 -4.54
C LEU A 33 22.73 6.27 -3.39
N ALA A 34 23.72 7.11 -3.12
CA ALA A 34 24.83 6.85 -2.21
C ALA A 34 24.52 7.09 -0.71
N SER A 35 23.43 7.77 -0.35
CA SER A 35 23.13 8.15 1.06
C SER A 35 21.71 7.81 1.53
N VAL A 36 21.04 6.86 0.87
CA VAL A 36 19.62 6.56 1.13
C VAL A 36 19.51 5.43 2.17
N ASN A 37 18.93 5.73 3.33
CA ASN A 37 18.61 4.72 4.34
C ASN A 37 17.42 3.85 3.90
N MET A 38 17.56 2.53 4.03
CA MET A 38 16.54 1.55 3.56
C MET A 38 15.19 1.65 4.28
N ASN A 39 15.18 2.12 5.53
CA ASN A 39 13.95 2.19 6.33
C ASN A 39 13.03 3.36 5.95
N ALA A 40 13.59 4.48 5.47
CA ALA A 40 12.83 5.69 5.17
C ALA A 40 13.52 6.52 4.06
N PRO A 41 13.53 6.01 2.81
CA PRO A 41 14.31 6.60 1.73
C PRO A 41 13.86 8.01 1.35
N LEU A 42 12.55 8.28 1.38
CA LEU A 42 11.96 9.60 1.11
C LEU A 42 12.23 10.59 2.25
N ALA A 43 12.05 10.18 3.50
CA ALA A 43 12.26 11.05 4.67
C ALA A 43 13.72 11.53 4.74
N THR A 44 14.67 10.59 4.63
CA THR A 44 16.11 10.91 4.69
C THR A 44 16.60 11.72 3.48
N ALA A 45 15.97 11.57 2.31
CA ALA A 45 16.26 12.41 1.15
C ALA A 45 15.82 13.88 1.36
N PHE A 46 14.73 14.12 2.11
CA PHE A 46 14.29 15.48 2.46
C PHE A 46 15.09 16.08 3.63
N GLU A 47 15.53 15.26 4.58
CA GLU A 47 16.42 15.66 5.68
C GLU A 47 17.75 16.22 5.14
N ALA A 48 18.36 15.54 4.18
CA ALA A 48 19.61 15.96 3.54
C ALA A 48 19.53 17.32 2.82
N ARG A 49 18.31 17.79 2.51
CA ARG A 49 18.04 19.08 1.85
C ARG A 49 17.59 20.17 2.83
N GLY A 50 17.52 19.88 4.13
CA GLY A 50 17.05 20.81 5.17
C GLY A 50 15.54 21.04 5.19
N ALA A 51 14.75 20.19 4.53
CA ALA A 51 13.29 20.34 4.41
C ALA A 51 12.54 19.52 5.48
N THR A 52 12.79 19.82 6.76
CA THR A 52 12.24 19.08 7.92
C THR A 52 10.71 19.02 7.94
N VAL A 53 10.02 20.05 7.40
CA VAL A 53 8.56 20.06 7.33
C VAL A 53 8.03 18.99 6.36
N LEU A 54 8.67 18.80 5.22
CA LEU A 54 8.25 17.78 4.24
C LEU A 54 8.49 16.37 4.78
N GLU A 55 9.62 16.16 5.45
CA GLU A 55 9.94 14.91 6.12
C GLU A 55 8.84 14.51 7.12
N PHE A 56 8.43 15.43 7.98
CA PHE A 56 7.40 15.19 9.00
C PHE A 56 6.04 14.83 8.37
N VAL A 57 5.64 15.55 7.32
CA VAL A 57 4.37 15.29 6.62
C VAL A 57 4.38 13.91 5.94
N VAL A 58 5.47 13.54 5.28
CA VAL A 58 5.60 12.24 4.61
C VAL A 58 5.63 11.09 5.61
N SER A 59 6.35 11.24 6.73
CA SER A 59 6.41 10.24 7.79
C SER A 59 5.04 10.02 8.44
N LEU A 60 4.32 11.11 8.77
CA LEU A 60 2.97 11.04 9.32
C LEU A 60 1.99 10.40 8.33
N GLY A 61 2.11 10.73 7.04
CA GLY A 61 1.32 10.12 5.97
C GLY A 61 1.58 8.62 5.80
N ALA A 62 2.84 8.19 5.89
CA ALA A 62 3.22 6.79 5.79
C ALA A 62 2.63 5.95 6.95
N VAL A 63 2.70 6.45 8.18
CA VAL A 63 2.08 5.81 9.35
C VAL A 63 0.56 5.75 9.22
N GLY A 64 -0.08 6.84 8.78
CA GLY A 64 -1.52 6.87 8.56
C GLY A 64 -1.99 5.90 7.47
N ASN A 65 -1.27 5.81 6.35
CA ASN A 65 -1.58 4.89 5.26
C ASN A 65 -1.43 3.44 5.71
N THR A 66 -0.32 3.09 6.36
CA THR A 66 -0.06 1.71 6.79
C THR A 66 -1.12 1.25 7.78
N MET A 67 -1.51 2.10 8.74
CA MET A 67 -2.61 1.79 9.66
C MET A 67 -3.93 1.52 8.92
N THR A 68 -4.26 2.36 7.93
CA THR A 68 -5.46 2.18 7.09
C THR A 68 -5.44 0.85 6.33
N SER A 69 -4.28 0.48 5.78
CA SER A 69 -4.12 -0.78 5.02
C SER A 69 -4.25 -2.02 5.93
N VAL A 70 -3.69 -1.97 7.15
CA VAL A 70 -3.80 -3.07 8.11
C VAL A 70 -5.25 -3.25 8.58
N MET A 71 -5.93 -2.16 8.94
CA MET A 71 -7.34 -2.20 9.33
C MET A 71 -8.23 -2.74 8.20
N SER A 72 -8.00 -2.30 6.96
CA SER A 72 -8.72 -2.80 5.79
C SER A 72 -8.53 -4.31 5.60
N SER A 73 -7.30 -4.80 5.78
CA SER A 73 -6.97 -6.23 5.68
C SER A 73 -7.69 -7.06 6.75
N MET A 74 -7.70 -6.62 8.02
CA MET A 74 -8.39 -7.32 9.12
C MET A 74 -9.90 -7.42 8.90
N ILE A 75 -10.54 -6.43 8.28
CA ILE A 75 -11.98 -6.48 7.96
C ILE A 75 -12.28 -7.50 6.84
N VAL A 76 -11.37 -7.65 5.88
CA VAL A 76 -11.58 -8.48 4.68
C VAL A 76 -11.24 -9.95 4.93
N GLN A 77 -10.20 -10.25 5.71
CA GLN A 77 -9.76 -11.62 6.04
C GLN A 77 -10.88 -12.58 6.53
N PRO A 78 -11.76 -12.23 7.50
CA PRO A 78 -12.79 -13.16 7.98
C PRO A 78 -13.83 -13.48 6.90
N ARG A 79 -14.12 -12.55 6.00
CA ARG A 79 -15.06 -12.79 4.87
C ARG A 79 -14.48 -13.81 3.89
N ILE A 80 -13.18 -13.72 3.62
CA ILE A 80 -12.48 -14.66 2.75
C ILE A 80 -12.42 -16.03 3.43
N MET A 81 -12.07 -16.08 4.73
CA MET A 81 -11.98 -17.33 5.49
C MET A 81 -13.31 -18.08 5.57
N LEU A 82 -14.43 -17.38 5.75
CA LEU A 82 -15.76 -18.01 5.72
C LEU A 82 -16.12 -18.59 4.35
N ARG A 83 -15.73 -17.92 3.26
CA ARG A 83 -15.92 -18.47 1.91
C ARG A 83 -15.02 -19.67 1.63
N MET A 84 -13.78 -19.64 2.11
CA MET A 84 -12.87 -20.79 2.05
C MET A 84 -13.40 -21.98 2.87
N SER A 85 -14.08 -21.72 4.00
CA SER A 85 -14.75 -22.75 4.82
C SER A 85 -15.93 -23.38 4.07
N SER A 86 -16.75 -22.56 3.40
CA SER A 86 -17.87 -23.07 2.58
C SER A 86 -17.42 -23.86 1.35
N ASP A 87 -16.23 -23.56 0.82
CA ASP A 87 -15.61 -24.35 -0.27
C ASP A 87 -14.96 -25.64 0.25
N GLY A 88 -14.98 -25.90 1.57
CA GLY A 88 -14.46 -27.13 2.19
C GLY A 88 -12.93 -27.23 2.23
N LEU A 89 -12.21 -26.12 1.97
CA LEU A 89 -10.75 -26.04 1.93
C LEU A 89 -10.10 -25.88 3.31
N LEU A 90 -10.89 -25.64 4.35
CA LEU A 90 -10.39 -25.48 5.72
C LEU A 90 -10.55 -26.77 6.54
N PRO A 91 -9.61 -27.06 7.47
CA PRO A 91 -9.65 -28.25 8.30
C PRO A 91 -10.97 -28.33 9.09
N ARG A 92 -11.53 -29.53 9.18
CA ARG A 92 -12.86 -29.83 9.74
C ARG A 92 -13.14 -29.26 11.15
N SER A 93 -12.10 -28.87 11.89
CA SER A 93 -12.21 -28.27 13.23
C SER A 93 -12.83 -26.86 13.24
N VAL A 94 -12.67 -26.10 12.15
CA VAL A 94 -13.30 -24.76 11.97
C VAL A 94 -14.46 -24.79 10.96
N GLN A 95 -14.71 -25.95 10.36
CA GLN A 95 -15.79 -26.17 9.42
C GLN A 95 -17.08 -26.32 10.21
N ASN A 96 -17.77 -25.19 10.37
CA ASN A 96 -19.01 -25.10 11.12
C ASN A 96 -20.03 -26.13 10.60
N ARG A 97 -20.42 -27.06 11.47
CA ARG A 97 -21.70 -27.76 11.38
C ARG A 97 -22.81 -26.88 11.89
#